data_AF-A0AAD7N4A2-F1
#
_entry.id   AF-A0AAD7N4A2-F1
#
_cell.length_a   1.000
_cell.length_b   1.000
_cell.length_c   1.000
_cell.angle_alpha   90.00
_cell.angle_beta   90.00
_cell.angle_gamma   90.00
#
_symmetry.space_group_name_H-M   'P 1'
#
loop_
_entity.id
_entity.type
_entity.pdbx_description
1 polymer ?
#
loop_
_entity_poly.entity_id
_entity_poly.type
_entity_poly.pdbx_seq_one_letter_code
_entity_poly.pdbx_strand_id
1 'polypeptide(L)'
;IGVGTFKTAHRGHLTLIHLQPDGLEKVPNSLVAAKRMYRKRTKKADSNSTVVSRYPPADEYASTLQEANLLYWGSSIMGFTYSFILHFISKTAEKPPFDIPDLRFVHAGVAVSHEQVAENNVVTASLILRTYLLEVFIDMETEDFVKFIHNGNAVPLLQPDDLLYSFAESLCFT
;
A
#
# COMPACT_ATOMS: atom_id res chain seq x y z
N ILE A 1 12.64 -4.04 -3.83
CA ILE A 1 12.22 -3.84 -2.43
C ILE A 1 11.96 -5.20 -1.82
N GLY A 2 11.02 -5.98 -2.36
CA GLY A 2 10.80 -7.33 -1.86
C GLY A 2 9.72 -8.09 -2.61
N VAL A 3 9.50 -9.34 -2.20
CA VAL A 3 8.45 -10.21 -2.73
C VAL A 3 7.54 -10.59 -1.57
N GLY A 4 6.29 -10.12 -1.60
CA GLY A 4 5.27 -10.51 -0.65
C GLY A 4 4.55 -11.78 -1.09
N THR A 5 3.44 -12.14 -0.42
CA THR A 5 2.67 -13.36 -0.72
C THR A 5 2.03 -13.35 -2.11
N PHE A 6 1.55 -12.19 -2.58
CA PHE A 6 0.80 -12.06 -3.83
C PHE A 6 1.20 -10.84 -4.69
N LYS A 7 2.20 -10.07 -4.24
CA LYS A 7 2.72 -8.90 -4.96
C LYS A 7 4.24 -8.79 -4.85
N THR A 8 4.86 -8.35 -5.94
CA THR A 8 6.28 -7.95 -5.97
C THR A 8 6.39 -6.44 -5.85
N ALA A 9 7.35 -5.92 -5.11
CA ALA A 9 7.57 -4.49 -4.91
C ALA A 9 8.94 -4.05 -5.44
N HIS A 10 8.91 -3.04 -6.31
CA HIS A 10 10.07 -2.47 -6.99
C HIS A 10 10.20 -0.98 -6.66
N ARG A 11 11.43 -0.48 -6.64
CA ARG A 11 11.68 0.96 -6.51
C ARG A 11 11.42 1.61 -7.87
N GLY A 12 10.73 2.75 -7.89
CA GLY A 12 10.44 3.52 -9.10
C GLY A 12 10.45 5.02 -8.82
N HIS A 13 10.22 5.82 -9.86
CA HIS A 13 10.12 7.28 -9.76
C HIS A 13 8.87 7.76 -10.52
N LEU A 14 8.20 8.78 -9.98
CA LEU A 14 7.13 9.49 -10.67
C LEU A 14 7.67 10.67 -11.46
N THR A 15 7.68 10.57 -12.78
CA THR A 15 8.11 11.66 -13.67
C THR A 15 6.92 12.50 -14.17
N LEU A 16 5.97 12.79 -13.28
CA LEU A 16 4.76 13.53 -13.64
C LEU A 16 5.07 15.02 -13.85
N ILE A 17 4.48 15.61 -14.89
CA ILE A 17 4.68 17.03 -15.25
C ILE A 17 3.68 17.93 -14.53
N HIS A 18 2.48 17.43 -14.28
CA HIS A 18 1.42 18.14 -13.56
C HIS A 18 1.34 17.59 -12.14
N LEU A 19 1.80 18.39 -11.18
CA LEU A 19 1.80 18.03 -9.77
C LEU A 19 0.46 18.41 -9.13
N GLN A 20 -0.02 17.56 -8.23
CA GLN A 20 -1.17 17.84 -7.39
C GLN A 20 -0.71 18.49 -6.08
N PRO A 21 -1.53 19.32 -5.42
CA PRO A 21 -1.16 19.92 -4.13
C PRO A 21 -0.96 18.89 -3.02
N ASP A 22 -1.55 17.69 -3.16
CA ASP A 22 -1.46 16.61 -2.19
C ASP A 22 -1.41 15.22 -2.87
N GLY A 23 -0.98 14.20 -2.12
CA GLY A 23 -0.90 12.82 -2.58
C GLY A 23 0.46 12.41 -3.17
N LEU A 24 0.46 11.33 -3.97
CA LEU A 24 1.67 10.76 -4.57
C LEU A 24 2.40 11.75 -5.49
N GLU A 25 1.64 12.64 -6.11
CA GLU A 25 2.06 13.56 -7.17
C GLU A 25 2.49 14.92 -6.64
N LYS A 26 2.69 15.06 -5.32
CA LYS A 26 3.04 16.33 -4.68
C LYS A 26 4.46 16.80 -5.01
N VAL A 27 5.38 15.86 -5.20
CA VAL A 27 6.80 16.14 -5.42
C VAL A 27 7.22 15.54 -6.76
N PRO A 28 7.85 16.32 -7.66
CA PRO A 28 8.31 15.80 -8.94
C PRO A 28 9.44 14.80 -8.72
N ASN A 29 9.50 13.77 -9.57
CA ASN A 29 10.52 12.71 -9.47
C ASN A 29 10.55 12.01 -8.11
N SER A 30 9.42 11.96 -7.41
CA SER A 30 9.32 11.30 -6.10
C SER A 30 9.55 9.80 -6.23
N LEU A 31 10.21 9.25 -5.22
CA LEU A 31 10.39 7.80 -5.10
C LEU A 31 9.05 7.13 -4.77
N VAL A 32 8.81 6.02 -5.46
CA VAL A 32 7.63 5.18 -5.22
C VAL A 32 8.00 3.72 -5.08
N ALA A 33 7.20 3.00 -4.30
CA ALA A 33 7.14 1.56 -4.33
C ALA A 33 6.12 1.14 -5.40
N ALA A 34 6.60 0.65 -6.54
CA ALA A 34 5.76 0.09 -7.60
C ALA A 34 5.48 -1.39 -7.32
N LYS A 35 4.24 -1.70 -6.93
CA LYS A 35 3.79 -3.04 -6.59
C LYS A 35 2.99 -3.65 -7.72
N ARG A 36 3.28 -4.91 -8.03
CA ARG A 36 2.63 -5.67 -9.10
C ARG A 36 2.12 -7.02 -8.60
N MET A 37 0.86 -7.30 -8.87
CA MET A 37 0.21 -8.55 -8.46
C MET A 37 0.78 -9.77 -9.20
N TYR A 38 0.74 -10.94 -8.56
CA TYR A 38 1.18 -12.20 -9.16
C TYR A 38 0.50 -13.41 -8.51
N ARG A 39 0.44 -14.53 -9.25
CA ARG A 39 -0.01 -15.83 -8.74
C ARG A 39 1.20 -16.68 -8.39
N LYS A 40 1.23 -17.26 -7.19
CA LYS A 40 2.17 -18.35 -6.89
C LYS A 40 1.68 -19.61 -7.59
N ARG A 41 2.59 -20.27 -8.32
CA ARG A 41 2.37 -21.64 -8.78
C ARG A 41 3.37 -22.54 -8.08
N THR A 42 2.85 -23.53 -7.35
CA THR A 42 3.65 -24.64 -6.85
C THR A 42 4.03 -25.51 -8.04
N LYS A 43 5.32 -25.79 -8.23
CA LYS A 43 5.73 -26.84 -9.15
C LYS A 43 5.32 -28.21 -8.57
N LYS A 44 5.20 -29.22 -9.44
CA LYS A 44 5.03 -30.62 -9.02
C LYS A 44 6.12 -31.03 -8.01
N ALA A 45 5.77 -32.04 -7.20
CA ALA A 45 6.31 -32.43 -5.89
C ALA A 45 7.86 -32.46 -5.67
N ASP A 46 8.69 -32.38 -6.71
CA ASP A 46 10.15 -32.57 -6.59
C ASP A 46 10.99 -31.29 -6.66
N SER A 47 10.38 -30.09 -6.72
CA SER A 47 11.14 -28.84 -6.64
C SER A 47 10.60 -27.90 -5.58
N ASN A 48 11.43 -27.59 -4.57
CA ASN A 48 11.20 -26.54 -3.57
C ASN A 48 11.14 -25.11 -4.16
N SER A 49 11.10 -24.95 -5.49
CA SER A 49 11.03 -23.63 -6.13
C SER A 49 9.59 -23.21 -6.41
N THR A 50 9.10 -22.19 -5.70
CA THR A 50 7.87 -21.47 -6.09
C THR A 50 8.15 -20.59 -7.30
N VAL A 51 7.37 -20.76 -8.38
CA VAL A 51 7.47 -19.88 -9.56
C VAL A 51 6.40 -18.80 -9.48
N VAL A 52 6.83 -17.54 -9.57
CA VAL A 52 5.96 -16.36 -9.68
C VAL A 52 5.42 -16.31 -11.12
N SER A 53 4.11 -16.46 -11.29
CA SER A 53 3.43 -16.27 -12.58
C SER A 53 2.70 -14.93 -12.60
N ARG A 54 2.75 -14.20 -13.72
CA ARG A 54 1.95 -12.97 -13.88
C ARG A 54 0.50 -13.30 -14.19
N TYR A 55 -0.38 -12.42 -13.74
CA TYR A 55 -1.79 -12.43 -14.11
C TYR A 55 -1.95 -11.99 -15.58
N PRO A 56 -3.00 -12.45 -16.29
CA PRO A 56 -3.46 -11.78 -17.49
C PRO A 56 -3.74 -10.29 -17.20
N PRO A 57 -3.55 -9.36 -18.16
CA PRO A 57 -3.65 -7.93 -17.88
C PRO A 57 -4.97 -7.48 -17.26
N ALA A 58 -6.11 -8.04 -17.71
CA ALA A 58 -7.42 -7.73 -17.15
C ALA A 58 -7.55 -8.15 -15.67
N ASP A 59 -7.07 -9.36 -15.33
CA ASP A 59 -7.09 -9.85 -13.95
C ASP A 59 -6.11 -9.08 -13.05
N GLU A 60 -4.95 -8.72 -13.60
CA GLU A 60 -3.95 -7.89 -12.91
C GLU A 60 -4.53 -6.51 -12.58
N TYR A 61 -5.21 -5.90 -13.55
CA TYR A 61 -5.90 -4.64 -13.40
C TYR A 61 -6.99 -4.71 -12.31
N ALA A 62 -7.89 -5.69 -12.39
CA ALA A 62 -8.96 -5.88 -11.42
C ALA A 62 -8.42 -6.10 -10.00
N SER A 63 -7.41 -6.97 -9.85
CA SER A 63 -6.79 -7.25 -8.55
C SER A 63 -6.06 -6.03 -7.99
N THR A 64 -5.41 -5.24 -8.85
CA THR A 64 -4.72 -4.02 -8.44
C THR A 64 -5.70 -2.94 -7.99
N LEU A 65 -6.81 -2.76 -8.72
CA LEU A 65 -7.88 -1.85 -8.32
C LEU A 65 -8.51 -2.24 -6.99
N GLN A 66 -8.75 -3.55 -6.76
CA GLN A 66 -9.28 -4.02 -5.49
C GLN A 66 -8.38 -3.60 -4.32
N GLU A 67 -7.07 -3.79 -4.46
CA GLU A 67 -6.11 -3.42 -3.42
C GLU A 67 -5.98 -1.90 -3.24
N ALA A 68 -6.04 -1.13 -4.32
CA ALA A 68 -6.09 0.32 -4.25
C ALA A 68 -7.36 0.80 -3.52
N ASN A 69 -8.51 0.19 -3.80
CA ASN A 69 -9.76 0.49 -3.12
C ASN A 69 -9.69 0.14 -1.64
N LEU A 70 -9.09 -0.99 -1.26
CA LEU A 70 -8.90 -1.34 0.15
C LEU A 70 -8.04 -0.30 0.89
N LEU A 71 -6.98 0.21 0.27
CA LEU A 71 -6.17 1.31 0.83
C LEU A 71 -6.96 2.62 0.92
N TYR A 72 -7.81 2.91 -0.07
CA TYR A 72 -8.68 4.09 -0.05
C TYR A 72 -9.69 4.01 1.10
N TRP A 73 -10.36 2.86 1.28
CA TRP A 73 -11.26 2.63 2.40
C TRP A 73 -10.54 2.69 3.74
N GLY A 74 -9.37 2.06 3.86
CA GLY A 74 -8.55 2.13 5.07
C GLY A 74 -8.19 3.56 5.44
N SER A 75 -7.71 4.35 4.48
CA SER A 75 -7.42 5.78 4.64
C SER A 75 -8.64 6.57 5.12
N SER A 76 -9.80 6.32 4.51
CA SER A 76 -11.04 7.03 4.82
C SER A 76 -11.55 6.71 6.23
N ILE A 77 -11.52 5.44 6.62
CA ILE A 77 -11.92 4.98 7.97
C ILE A 77 -10.96 5.56 9.03
N MET A 78 -9.65 5.57 8.73
CA MET A 78 -8.66 6.16 9.62
C MET A 78 -8.92 7.66 9.81
N GLY A 79 -9.11 8.40 8.72
CA GLY A 79 -9.42 9.85 8.78
C GLY A 79 -10.71 10.14 9.54
N PHE A 80 -11.75 9.32 9.36
CA PHE A 80 -12.98 9.42 10.14
C PHE A 80 -12.73 9.18 11.63
N THR A 81 -11.95 8.15 11.97
CA THR A 81 -11.61 7.79 13.35
C THR A 81 -10.86 8.93 14.05
N TYR A 82 -9.83 9.50 13.42
CA TYR A 82 -9.12 10.64 14.00
C TYR A 82 -9.98 11.89 14.12
N SER A 83 -10.82 12.17 13.11
CA SER A 83 -11.74 13.31 13.18
C SER A 83 -12.72 13.15 14.35
N PHE A 84 -13.21 11.94 14.60
CA PHE A 84 -14.04 11.62 15.75
C PHE A 84 -13.29 11.83 17.07
N ILE A 85 -12.09 11.26 17.21
CA ILE A 85 -11.25 11.40 18.41
C ILE A 85 -10.97 12.88 18.71
N LEU A 86 -10.48 13.64 17.73
CA LEU A 86 -10.16 15.06 17.88
C LEU A 86 -11.40 15.89 18.23
N HIS A 87 -12.56 15.55 17.66
CA HIS A 87 -13.82 16.20 18.01
C HIS A 87 -14.17 16.01 19.50
N PHE A 88 -14.01 14.81 20.04
CA PHE A 88 -14.24 14.57 21.46
C PHE A 88 -13.24 15.28 22.36
N ILE A 89 -11.94 15.22 22.02
CA ILE A 89 -10.89 15.93 22.78
C ILE A 89 -11.16 17.44 22.81
N SER A 90 -11.64 18.02 21.70
CA SER A 90 -11.96 19.46 21.66
C SER A 90 -13.11 19.87 22.59
N LYS A 91 -13.93 18.90 23.05
CA LYS A 91 -15.07 19.12 23.94
C LYS A 91 -14.76 18.82 25.40
N THR A 92 -13.64 18.19 25.73
CA THR A 92 -13.24 17.87 27.10
C THR A 92 -12.26 18.90 27.63
N ALA A 93 -12.38 19.26 28.91
CA ALA A 93 -11.38 20.11 29.58
C ALA A 93 -10.10 19.32 29.93
N GLU A 94 -10.24 18.01 30.10
CA GLU A 94 -9.15 17.10 30.43
C GLU A 94 -8.49 16.56 29.16
N LYS A 95 -7.16 16.42 29.22
CA LYS A 95 -6.36 15.78 28.17
C LYS A 95 -6.46 14.26 28.27
N PRO A 96 -6.30 13.52 27.15
CA PRO A 96 -6.19 12.07 27.19
C PRO A 96 -5.07 11.63 28.14
N PRO A 97 -5.25 10.52 28.89
CA PRO A 97 -4.25 10.03 29.83
C PRO A 97 -3.04 9.35 29.14
N PHE A 98 -3.04 9.28 27.81
CA PHE A 98 -1.98 8.72 26.99
C PHE A 98 -1.88 9.48 25.66
N ASP A 99 -0.72 9.39 25.02
CA ASP A 99 -0.52 9.96 23.69
C ASP A 99 -1.25 9.13 22.64
N ILE A 100 -2.11 9.79 21.86
CA ILE A 100 -2.80 9.16 20.74
C ILE A 100 -1.85 9.26 19.54
N PRO A 101 -1.38 8.12 18.99
CA PRO A 101 -0.48 8.16 17.85
C PRO A 101 -1.18 8.81 16.65
N ASP A 102 -0.45 9.56 15.82
CA ASP A 102 -0.95 10.10 14.56
C ASP A 102 -0.66 9.11 13.42
N LEU A 103 -1.63 8.25 13.13
CA LEU A 103 -1.49 7.18 12.15
C LEU A 103 -2.12 7.57 10.83
N ARG A 104 -1.46 7.15 9.75
CA ARG A 104 -2.01 7.28 8.40
C ARG A 104 -1.59 6.09 7.54
N PHE A 105 -2.44 5.77 6.57
CA PHE A 105 -2.02 4.95 5.44
C PHE A 105 -1.15 5.81 4.51
N VAL A 106 -0.19 5.18 3.85
CA VAL A 106 0.61 5.85 2.80
C VAL A 106 -0.30 6.29 1.66
N HIS A 107 0.02 7.42 1.04
CA HIS A 107 -0.64 7.76 -0.23
C HIS A 107 -0.34 6.69 -1.27
N ALA A 108 -1.35 6.38 -2.06
CA ALA A 108 -1.27 5.37 -3.10
C ALA A 108 -2.00 5.83 -4.37
N GLY A 109 -1.62 5.24 -5.50
CA GLY A 109 -2.24 5.47 -6.79
C GLY A 109 -2.14 4.24 -7.68
N VAL A 110 -2.84 4.24 -8.81
CA VAL A 110 -2.79 3.14 -9.78
C VAL A 110 -2.19 3.65 -11.08
N ALA A 111 -1.13 3.00 -11.54
CA ALA A 111 -0.55 3.24 -12.85
C ALA A 111 -0.92 2.11 -13.80
N VAL A 112 -1.47 2.48 -14.96
CA VAL A 112 -1.83 1.55 -16.03
C VAL A 112 -0.94 1.82 -17.23
N SER A 113 -0.24 0.80 -17.69
CA SER A 113 0.53 0.87 -18.94
C SER A 113 -0.33 0.35 -20.09
N HIS A 114 -0.31 1.08 -21.19
CA HIS A 114 -1.08 0.78 -22.39
C HIS A 114 -0.16 0.51 -23.57
N GLU A 115 -0.55 -0.41 -24.43
CA GLU A 115 -0.02 -0.58 -25.78
C GLU A 115 -0.99 0.03 -26.77
N GLN A 116 -0.48 0.90 -27.64
CA GLN A 116 -1.26 1.41 -28.75
C GLN A 116 -1.15 0.44 -29.92
N VAL A 117 -2.29 -0.02 -30.42
CA VAL A 117 -2.37 -0.77 -31.67
C VAL A 117 -2.73 0.24 -32.75
N ALA A 118 -1.88 0.33 -33.78
CA ALA A 118 -2.09 1.21 -34.91
C ALA A 118 -2.18 0.44 -36.21
N GLU A 119 -3.16 0.77 -37.04
CA GLU A 119 -3.28 0.32 -38.42
C GLU A 119 -3.11 1.53 -39.33
N ASN A 120 -2.23 1.44 -40.33
CA ASN A 120 -1.92 2.56 -41.25
C ASN A 120 -1.58 3.89 -40.55
N ASN A 121 -0.81 3.82 -39.45
CA ASN A 121 -0.45 4.96 -38.59
C ASN A 121 -1.63 5.66 -37.88
N VAL A 122 -2.80 5.02 -37.82
CA VAL A 122 -3.96 5.48 -37.04
C VAL A 122 -4.12 4.57 -35.84
N VAL A 123 -4.16 5.15 -34.63
CA VAL A 123 -4.39 4.38 -33.39
C VAL A 123 -5.83 3.85 -33.42
N THR A 124 -5.98 2.52 -33.46
CA THR A 124 -7.27 1.85 -33.53
C THR A 124 -7.71 1.27 -32.19
N ALA A 125 -6.75 0.93 -31.31
CA ALA A 125 -7.05 0.44 -29.96
C ALA A 125 -5.94 0.77 -28.95
N SER A 126 -6.31 0.72 -27.67
CA SER A 126 -5.39 0.83 -26.53
C SER A 126 -5.61 -0.36 -25.61
N LEU A 127 -4.61 -1.25 -25.51
CA LEU A 127 -4.68 -2.47 -24.70
C LEU A 127 -3.93 -2.27 -23.39
N ILE A 128 -4.54 -2.65 -22.27
CA ILE A 128 -3.85 -2.68 -20.98
C ILE A 128 -2.78 -3.77 -21.03
N LEU A 129 -1.53 -3.40 -20.74
CA LEU A 129 -0.42 -4.34 -20.64
C LEU A 129 -0.15 -4.77 -19.21
N ARG A 130 -0.03 -3.79 -18.32
CA ARG A 130 0.36 -4.00 -16.92
C ARG A 130 -0.27 -2.94 -16.04
N THR A 131 -0.54 -3.32 -14.81
CA THR A 131 -1.06 -2.43 -13.78
C THR A 131 -0.19 -2.49 -12.54
N TYR A 132 0.05 -1.33 -11.94
CA TYR A 132 0.85 -1.19 -10.74
C TYR A 132 0.07 -0.42 -9.67
N LEU A 133 0.14 -0.90 -8.44
CA LEU A 133 -0.18 -0.11 -7.27
C LEU A 133 1.09 0.67 -6.89
N LEU A 134 1.01 1.98 -6.95
CA LEU A 134 2.09 2.87 -6.56
C LEU A 134 1.83 3.36 -5.14
N GLU A 135 2.84 3.31 -4.28
CA GLU A 135 2.77 3.85 -2.92
C GLU A 135 3.97 4.76 -2.67
N VAL A 136 3.82 5.71 -1.73
CA VAL A 136 4.96 6.50 -1.23
C VAL A 136 6.06 5.53 -0.80
N PHE A 137 7.27 5.78 -1.27
CA PHE A 137 8.42 5.02 -0.82
C PHE A 137 8.80 5.46 0.60
N ILE A 138 8.77 4.52 1.55
CA ILE A 138 9.30 4.72 2.89
C ILE A 138 10.77 4.33 2.82
N ASP A 139 11.64 5.30 3.11
CA ASP A 139 13.07 5.05 3.16
C ASP A 139 13.40 4.32 4.46
N MET A 140 13.95 3.12 4.32
CA MET A 140 14.26 2.20 5.42
C MET A 140 15.77 2.10 5.63
N GLU A 141 16.56 3.11 5.21
CA GLU A 141 18.02 3.11 5.37
C GLU A 141 18.47 2.96 6.83
N THR A 142 17.63 3.34 7.80
CA THR A 142 17.95 3.30 9.24
C THR A 142 17.05 2.42 10.10
N GLU A 143 15.91 1.96 9.59
CA GLU A 143 14.92 1.21 10.38
C GLU A 143 14.30 0.08 9.53
N ASP A 144 13.81 -0.97 10.17
CA ASP A 144 13.13 -2.09 9.51
C ASP A 144 11.61 -1.90 9.45
N PHE A 145 10.97 -2.46 8.43
CA PHE A 145 9.50 -2.43 8.33
C PHE A 145 8.89 -3.40 9.35
N VAL A 146 8.24 -2.86 10.38
CA VAL A 146 7.66 -3.64 11.47
C VAL A 146 6.19 -3.96 11.20
N LYS A 147 5.82 -5.23 11.39
CA LYS A 147 4.41 -5.65 11.41
C LYS A 147 3.93 -5.72 12.86
N PHE A 148 3.05 -4.80 13.25
CA PHE A 148 2.56 -4.71 14.64
C PHE A 148 1.47 -5.72 14.99
N ILE A 149 0.55 -6.02 14.06
CA ILE A 149 -0.61 -6.90 14.30
C ILE A 149 -0.75 -7.93 13.17
N HIS A 150 -1.19 -9.15 13.50
CA HIS A 150 -1.50 -10.18 12.51
C HIS A 150 -2.91 -10.05 11.92
N ASN A 151 -3.07 -10.30 10.62
CA ASN A 151 -4.37 -10.15 9.93
C ASN A 151 -5.49 -11.07 10.46
N GLY A 152 -5.13 -12.13 11.19
CA GLY A 152 -6.06 -13.10 11.74
C GLY A 152 -6.24 -13.02 13.27
N ASN A 153 -5.52 -12.12 13.95
CA ASN A 153 -5.63 -11.95 15.40
C ASN A 153 -5.23 -10.52 15.80
N ALA A 154 -6.12 -9.83 16.51
CA ALA A 154 -5.90 -8.47 17.01
C ALA A 154 -5.11 -8.48 18.33
N VAL A 155 -3.90 -9.04 18.28
CA VAL A 155 -2.95 -9.08 19.40
C VAL A 155 -1.60 -8.55 18.91
N PRO A 156 -0.85 -7.79 19.72
CA PRO A 156 0.49 -7.34 19.37
C PRO A 156 1.40 -8.51 18.98
N LEU A 157 2.15 -8.35 17.90
CA LEU A 157 3.22 -9.28 17.53
C LEU A 157 4.51 -9.02 18.30
N LEU A 158 4.64 -7.84 18.92
CA LEU A 158 5.78 -7.44 19.72
C LEU A 158 5.69 -8.04 21.12
N GLN A 159 6.85 -8.26 21.74
CA GLN A 159 6.92 -8.70 23.14
C GLN A 159 6.66 -7.52 24.09
N PRO A 160 6.14 -7.73 25.31
CA PRO A 160 5.87 -6.65 26.26
C PRO A 160 7.07 -5.79 26.66
N ASP A 161 8.29 -6.28 26.47
CA ASP A 161 9.54 -5.55 26.72
C ASP A 161 10.03 -4.74 25.52
N ASP A 162 9.36 -4.82 24.37
CA ASP A 162 9.64 -4.01 23.18
C ASP A 162 9.19 -2.56 23.39
N LEU A 163 10.03 -1.60 23.00
CA LEU A 163 9.74 -0.16 23.13
C LEU A 163 8.49 0.28 22.36
N LEU A 164 8.10 -0.45 21.31
CA LEU A 164 6.92 -0.19 20.50
C LEU A 164 5.71 -1.06 20.92
N TYR A 165 5.81 -1.84 21.99
CA TYR A 165 4.72 -2.71 22.43
C TYR A 165 3.45 -1.93 22.76
N SER A 166 3.54 -0.86 23.55
CA SER A 166 2.39 -0.02 23.92
C SER A 166 1.74 0.65 22.70
N PHE A 167 2.54 0.99 21.69
CA PHE A 167 2.01 1.41 20.40
C PHE A 167 1.23 0.28 19.70
N ALA A 168 1.80 -0.93 19.63
CA ALA A 168 1.12 -2.09 19.05
C ALA A 168 -0.16 -2.49 19.80
N GLU A 169 -0.17 -2.36 21.13
CA GLU A 169 -1.32 -2.59 22.00
C GLU A 169 -2.44 -1.60 21.70
N SER A 170 -2.12 -0.31 21.52
CA SER A 170 -3.11 0.71 21.16
C SER A 170 -3.84 0.42 19.84
N LEU A 171 -3.18 -0.28 18.91
CA LEU A 171 -3.75 -0.69 17.62
C LEU A 171 -4.72 -1.87 17.74
N CYS A 172 -4.75 -2.58 18.87
CA CYS A 172 -5.59 -3.76 19.10
C CYS A 172 -6.98 -3.42 19.66
N PHE A 173 -7.23 -2.16 20.05
CA PHE A 173 -8.47 -1.71 20.70
C PHE A 173 -8.87 -2.55 21.94
N THR A 174 -7.88 -3.07 22.66
CA THR A 174 -8.04 -3.88 23.88
C THR A 174 -8.06 -3.04 25.14
#